data_AF-A0A852RJZ7-F1
#
_entry.id   AF-A0A852RJZ7-F1
#
_cell.length_a   1.000
_cell.length_b   1.000
_cell.length_c   1.000
_cell.angle_alpha   90.00
_cell.angle_beta   90.00
_cell.angle_gamma   90.00
#
_symmetry.space_group_name_H-M   'P 1'
#
loop_
_entity.id
_entity.type
_entity.pdbx_description
1 polymer ?
#
loop_
_entity_poly.entity_id
_entity_poly.type
_entity_poly.pdbx_seq_one_letter_code
_entity_poly.pdbx_strand_id
1 'polypeptide(L)'
;MTEDRSADVRGVRGFWEPLGLPGLFDVHTHFLPPNIQRAVWRVFDEAGPKIGRPWPIRYRDSHEERLELLRSFGLRAFPTHPYAHKPGVASYLNDWSRDFAATAPEVLRSATFYPEPEAEEYVAQLVDDGVRIFKIHLQVGEFVADDPLLDPVWGVLEDAGTPVTVHAGSGPVGNEFTGPDSVARLLRRFPRLRLVIAHMGAPEYDDFLVLAEQHDNVHLDTTMVFTDFFDRDGSYPRELLPRVRDLQPKVLLGSDFPTIPYPYHHQLEGLARLELGDDWLRDVCWHNAVRLFGPPTADS
;
A
#
# COMPACT_ATOMS: atom_id res chain seq x y z
N MET A 1 0.29 -11.23 -26.80
CA MET A 1 1.20 -10.15 -27.22
C MET A 1 1.34 -9.25 -26.01
N THR A 2 2.49 -9.30 -25.35
CA THR A 2 2.81 -8.40 -24.24
C THR A 2 2.82 -6.98 -24.78
N GLU A 3 2.07 -6.08 -24.15
CA GLU A 3 2.03 -4.67 -24.53
C GLU A 3 3.44 -4.07 -24.39
N ASP A 4 3.92 -3.29 -25.36
CA ASP A 4 5.24 -2.64 -25.26
C ASP A 4 5.27 -1.70 -24.04
N ARG A 5 6.07 -2.07 -23.04
CA ARG A 5 6.25 -1.30 -21.79
C ARG A 5 7.36 -0.26 -21.88
N SER A 6 8.08 -0.17 -23.01
CA SER A 6 9.27 0.68 -23.12
C SER A 6 8.98 2.17 -22.87
N ALA A 7 7.81 2.66 -23.27
CA ALA A 7 7.40 4.04 -23.00
C ALA A 7 7.17 4.30 -21.50
N ASP A 8 6.57 3.33 -20.82
CA ASP A 8 6.32 3.39 -19.37
C ASP A 8 7.65 3.40 -18.61
N VAL A 9 8.58 2.51 -18.98
CA VAL A 9 9.93 2.46 -18.40
C VAL A 9 10.67 3.80 -18.58
N ARG A 10 10.65 4.36 -19.79
CA ARG A 10 11.27 5.67 -20.05
C ARG A 10 10.59 6.79 -19.24
N GLY A 11 9.26 6.75 -19.10
CA GLY A 11 8.51 7.71 -18.30
C GLY A 11 8.88 7.66 -16.82
N VAL A 12 8.91 6.47 -16.24
CA VAL A 12 9.28 6.29 -14.82
C VAL A 12 10.71 6.72 -14.55
N ARG A 13 11.68 6.26 -15.36
CA ARG A 13 13.09 6.65 -15.18
C ARG A 13 13.31 8.14 -15.42
N GLY A 14 12.72 8.68 -16.48
CA GLY A 14 12.77 10.10 -16.80
C GLY A 14 12.13 11.00 -15.73
N PHE A 15 11.29 10.45 -14.86
CA PHE A 15 10.72 11.15 -13.72
C PHE A 15 11.71 11.22 -12.54
N TRP A 16 12.24 10.09 -12.06
CA TRP A 16 13.01 10.08 -10.80
C TRP A 16 14.50 10.36 -10.97
N GLU A 17 15.09 10.07 -12.14
CA GLU A 17 16.51 10.30 -12.38
C GLU A 17 16.89 11.80 -12.27
N PRO A 18 16.12 12.75 -12.85
CA PRO A 18 16.40 14.18 -12.67
C PRO A 18 16.25 14.67 -11.22
N LEU A 19 15.45 13.98 -10.40
CA LEU A 19 15.35 14.28 -8.97
C LEU A 19 16.61 13.87 -8.18
N GLY A 20 17.55 13.15 -8.81
CA GLY A 20 18.78 12.70 -8.17
C GLY A 20 18.56 11.56 -7.15
N LEU A 21 17.42 10.86 -7.25
CA LEU A 21 17.10 9.71 -6.40
C LEU A 21 17.92 8.48 -6.85
N PRO A 22 18.21 7.51 -5.97
CA PRO A 22 18.87 6.25 -6.34
C PRO A 22 17.92 5.21 -6.95
N GLY A 23 16.63 5.51 -6.97
CA GLY A 23 15.53 4.68 -7.45
C GLY A 23 14.21 5.11 -6.80
N LEU A 24 13.23 4.21 -6.83
CA LEU A 24 11.92 4.40 -6.18
C LEU A 24 11.73 3.42 -5.02
N PHE A 25 11.01 3.86 -3.99
CA PHE A 25 10.51 3.01 -2.93
C PHE A 25 8.98 3.07 -2.96
N ASP A 26 8.36 1.98 -3.43
CA ASP A 26 6.91 1.88 -3.55
C ASP A 26 6.38 1.04 -2.38
N VAL A 27 5.71 1.68 -1.43
CA VAL A 27 5.22 0.98 -0.23
C VAL A 27 3.91 0.24 -0.49
N HIS A 28 3.37 0.25 -1.71
CA HIS A 28 2.07 -0.35 -2.00
C HIS A 28 2.03 -1.01 -3.37
N THR A 29 2.49 -2.26 -3.41
CA THR A 29 2.34 -3.16 -4.56
C THR A 29 1.79 -4.50 -4.11
N HIS A 30 1.24 -5.29 -5.04
CA HIS A 30 0.61 -6.56 -4.78
C HIS A 30 1.23 -7.71 -5.59
N PHE A 31 1.69 -8.72 -4.87
CA PHE A 31 2.06 -10.03 -5.41
C PHE A 31 1.34 -11.07 -4.57
N LEU A 32 0.60 -11.97 -5.22
CA LEU A 32 -0.23 -12.97 -4.56
C LEU A 32 0.04 -14.35 -5.14
N PRO A 33 -0.25 -15.45 -4.42
CA PRO A 33 -0.19 -16.79 -4.98
C PRO A 33 -0.89 -16.85 -6.35
N PRO A 34 -0.30 -17.48 -7.40
CA PRO A 34 -0.79 -17.34 -8.78
C PRO A 34 -2.28 -17.70 -8.98
N ASN A 35 -2.78 -18.68 -8.23
CA ASN A 35 -4.20 -19.04 -8.22
C ASN A 35 -5.08 -17.94 -7.61
N ILE A 36 -4.63 -17.31 -6.52
CA ILE A 36 -5.32 -16.19 -5.88
C ILE A 36 -5.26 -14.95 -6.76
N GLN A 37 -4.10 -14.62 -7.34
CA GLN A 37 -3.96 -13.48 -8.26
C GLN A 37 -4.96 -13.58 -9.43
N ARG A 38 -5.10 -14.76 -10.04
CA ARG A 38 -6.08 -14.99 -11.11
C ARG A 38 -7.53 -14.85 -10.63
N ALA A 39 -7.82 -15.28 -9.41
CA ALA A 39 -9.15 -15.10 -8.82
C ALA A 39 -9.45 -13.62 -8.59
N VAL A 40 -8.49 -12.86 -8.06
CA VAL A 40 -8.58 -11.40 -7.89
C VAL A 40 -8.83 -10.73 -9.24
N TRP A 41 -8.04 -11.03 -10.27
CA TRP A 41 -8.25 -10.46 -11.60
C TRP A 41 -9.63 -10.74 -12.19
N ARG A 42 -10.21 -11.92 -11.92
CA ARG A 42 -11.58 -12.23 -12.32
C ARG A 42 -12.62 -11.33 -11.65
N VAL A 43 -12.44 -11.02 -10.36
CA VAL A 43 -13.32 -10.08 -9.63
C VAL A 43 -13.29 -8.69 -10.29
N PHE A 44 -12.09 -8.22 -10.70
CA PHE A 44 -11.94 -6.96 -11.43
C PHE A 44 -12.55 -7.02 -12.84
N ASP A 45 -12.40 -8.13 -13.57
CA ASP A 45 -13.02 -8.33 -14.89
C ASP A 45 -14.55 -8.29 -14.85
N GLU A 46 -15.14 -8.81 -13.78
CA GLU A 46 -16.59 -8.82 -13.58
C GLU A 46 -17.15 -7.46 -13.12
N ALA A 47 -16.28 -6.52 -12.71
CA ALA A 47 -16.66 -5.23 -12.14
C ALA A 47 -17.74 -5.38 -11.05
N GLY A 48 -17.58 -6.41 -10.20
CA GLY A 48 -18.55 -6.80 -9.18
C GLY A 48 -18.84 -5.70 -8.14
N PRO A 49 -19.74 -5.94 -7.18
CA PRO A 49 -20.24 -4.92 -6.26
C PRO A 49 -19.14 -4.24 -5.43
N LYS A 50 -18.00 -4.90 -5.19
CA LYS A 50 -16.86 -4.33 -4.45
C LYS A 50 -15.99 -3.36 -5.28
N ILE A 51 -16.13 -3.38 -6.62
CA ILE A 51 -15.38 -2.52 -7.56
C ILE A 51 -16.30 -1.45 -8.17
N GLY A 52 -17.54 -1.83 -8.51
CA GLY A 52 -18.60 -0.91 -8.93
C GLY A 52 -18.44 -0.25 -10.31
N ARG A 53 -17.31 -0.48 -11.01
CA ARG A 53 -17.01 0.10 -12.32
C ARG A 53 -16.01 -0.76 -13.13
N PRO A 54 -15.94 -0.62 -14.47
CA PRO A 54 -14.92 -1.28 -15.26
C PRO A 54 -13.50 -0.90 -14.81
N TRP A 55 -12.67 -1.92 -14.59
CA TRP A 55 -11.31 -1.75 -14.09
C TRP A 55 -10.33 -2.63 -14.89
N PRO A 56 -9.96 -2.20 -16.10
CA PRO A 56 -9.03 -2.98 -16.93
C PRO A 56 -7.70 -3.12 -16.20
N ILE A 57 -7.05 -4.28 -16.30
CA ILE A 57 -5.78 -4.54 -15.63
C ILE A 57 -4.68 -4.57 -16.68
N ARG A 58 -3.73 -3.64 -16.58
CA ARG A 58 -2.64 -3.49 -17.54
C ARG A 58 -1.59 -4.59 -17.37
N TYR A 59 -1.20 -4.93 -16.15
CA TYR A 59 -0.02 -5.77 -15.85
C TYR A 59 -0.37 -7.22 -15.48
N ARG A 60 -0.94 -7.98 -16.43
CA ARG A 60 -1.31 -9.39 -16.22
C ARG A 60 -0.17 -10.39 -16.39
N ASP A 61 1.06 -9.89 -16.54
CA ASP A 61 2.25 -10.68 -16.77
C ASP A 61 2.58 -11.59 -15.57
N SER A 62 3.47 -12.56 -15.77
CA SER A 62 3.93 -13.45 -14.71
C SER A 62 4.63 -12.69 -13.58
N HIS A 63 4.85 -13.33 -12.43
CA HIS A 63 5.59 -12.68 -11.33
C HIS A 63 7.02 -12.29 -11.74
N GLU A 64 7.70 -13.14 -12.52
CA GLU A 64 9.05 -12.88 -13.02
C GLU A 64 9.07 -11.66 -13.96
N GLU A 65 8.16 -11.61 -14.93
CA GLU A 65 8.05 -10.47 -15.85
C GLU A 65 7.69 -9.17 -15.12
N ARG A 66 6.79 -9.24 -14.12
CA ARG A 66 6.43 -8.08 -13.28
C ARG A 66 7.60 -7.61 -12.42
N LEU A 67 8.36 -8.54 -11.83
CA LEU A 67 9.56 -8.24 -11.05
C LEU A 67 10.62 -7.55 -11.91
N GLU A 68 10.90 -8.09 -13.09
CA GLU A 68 11.85 -7.48 -14.03
C GLU A 68 11.39 -6.10 -14.52
N LEU A 69 10.08 -5.93 -14.72
CA LEU A 69 9.52 -4.64 -15.05
C LEU A 69 9.73 -3.61 -13.92
N LEU A 70 9.46 -3.98 -12.67
CA LEU A 70 9.71 -3.10 -11.52
C LEU A 70 11.21 -2.75 -11.37
N ARG A 71 12.12 -3.70 -11.66
CA ARG A 71 13.58 -3.42 -11.74
C ARG A 71 13.90 -2.43 -12.84
N SER A 72 13.30 -2.58 -14.02
CA SER A 72 13.53 -1.68 -15.16
C SER A 72 13.05 -0.26 -14.87
N PHE A 73 11.97 -0.10 -14.08
CA PHE A 73 11.50 1.17 -13.54
C PHE A 73 12.48 1.78 -12.53
N GLY A 74 13.35 0.99 -11.91
CA GLY A 74 14.29 1.44 -10.89
C GLY A 74 13.76 1.34 -9.47
N LEU A 75 12.77 0.49 -9.20
CA LEU A 75 12.34 0.22 -7.82
C LEU A 75 13.47 -0.48 -7.05
N ARG A 76 13.65 -0.08 -5.80
CA ARG A 76 14.66 -0.63 -4.87
C ARG A 76 14.05 -1.32 -3.68
N ALA A 77 12.80 -1.01 -3.35
CA ALA A 77 12.06 -1.68 -2.31
C ALA A 77 10.55 -1.61 -2.61
N PHE A 78 9.86 -2.73 -2.46
CA PHE A 78 8.40 -2.83 -2.50
C PHE A 78 7.88 -4.09 -1.79
N PRO A 79 6.67 -4.10 -1.22
CA PRO A 79 6.09 -5.27 -0.56
C PRO A 79 5.28 -6.15 -1.51
N THR A 80 4.94 -7.37 -1.08
CA THR A 80 3.95 -8.21 -1.79
C THR A 80 2.52 -7.91 -1.35
N HIS A 81 2.33 -7.33 -0.15
CA HIS A 81 1.04 -7.00 0.46
C HIS A 81 -0.06 -8.07 0.26
N PRO A 82 0.11 -9.27 0.82
CA PRO A 82 -1.02 -10.18 0.94
C PRO A 82 -2.10 -9.54 1.84
N TYR A 83 -3.35 -9.94 1.65
CA TYR A 83 -4.43 -9.61 2.59
C TYR A 83 -5.39 -10.79 2.73
N ALA A 84 -5.63 -11.20 3.98
CA ALA A 84 -6.58 -12.26 4.29
C ALA A 84 -8.02 -11.74 4.17
N HIS A 85 -8.90 -12.53 3.55
CA HIS A 85 -10.31 -12.18 3.34
C HIS A 85 -11.28 -13.02 4.18
N LYS A 86 -10.76 -13.94 5.00
CA LYS A 86 -11.51 -14.84 5.88
C LYS A 86 -10.56 -15.53 6.89
N PRO A 87 -11.08 -16.18 7.95
CA PRO A 87 -10.26 -16.98 8.84
C PRO A 87 -9.54 -18.14 8.12
N GLY A 88 -8.37 -18.50 8.63
CA GLY A 88 -7.59 -19.67 8.24
C GLY A 88 -6.78 -19.52 6.94
N VAL A 89 -6.73 -18.34 6.32
CA VAL A 89 -5.92 -18.12 5.09
C VAL A 89 -4.66 -17.27 5.32
N ALA A 90 -4.53 -16.58 6.47
CA ALA A 90 -3.42 -15.68 6.73
C ALA A 90 -2.06 -16.39 6.66
N SER A 91 -1.88 -17.50 7.38
CA SER A 91 -0.60 -18.24 7.41
C SER A 91 -0.16 -18.72 6.03
N TYR A 92 -1.09 -19.24 5.20
CA TYR A 92 -0.77 -19.64 3.82
C TYR A 92 -0.28 -18.47 2.97
N LEU A 93 -0.90 -17.30 3.09
CA LEU A 93 -0.49 -16.09 2.39
C LEU A 93 0.87 -15.59 2.88
N ASN A 94 1.10 -15.67 4.20
CA ASN A 94 2.34 -15.24 4.83
C ASN A 94 3.52 -16.13 4.45
N ASP A 95 3.30 -17.45 4.39
CA ASP A 95 4.29 -18.42 3.93
C ASP A 95 4.70 -18.13 2.49
N TRP A 96 3.72 -17.96 1.61
CA TRP A 96 3.99 -17.65 0.21
C TRP A 96 4.72 -16.30 0.05
N SER A 97 4.30 -15.29 0.80
CA SER A 97 4.90 -13.95 0.77
C SER A 97 6.37 -13.97 1.22
N ARG A 98 6.68 -14.70 2.29
CA ARG A 98 8.05 -14.91 2.76
C ARG A 98 8.89 -15.59 1.69
N ASP A 99 8.39 -16.67 1.10
CA ASP A 99 9.12 -17.44 0.10
C ASP A 99 9.37 -16.61 -1.17
N PHE A 100 8.40 -15.78 -1.57
CA PHE A 100 8.56 -14.85 -2.68
C PHE A 100 9.60 -13.76 -2.38
N ALA A 101 9.56 -13.16 -1.18
CA ALA A 101 10.54 -12.16 -0.76
C ALA A 101 11.97 -12.72 -0.73
N ALA A 102 12.15 -14.02 -0.45
CA ALA A 102 13.46 -14.67 -0.50
C ALA A 102 14.05 -14.79 -1.92
N THR A 103 13.25 -14.57 -2.97
CA THR A 103 13.71 -14.65 -4.37
C THR A 103 14.37 -13.38 -4.87
N ALA A 104 14.18 -12.24 -4.20
CA ALA A 104 14.66 -10.94 -4.67
C ALA A 104 14.87 -9.95 -3.50
N PRO A 105 16.07 -9.34 -3.35
CA PRO A 105 16.40 -8.49 -2.21
C PRO A 105 15.58 -7.19 -2.13
N GLU A 106 15.05 -6.71 -3.25
CA GLU A 106 14.17 -5.53 -3.30
C GLU A 106 12.74 -5.80 -2.81
N VAL A 107 12.37 -7.06 -2.54
CA VAL A 107 11.04 -7.38 -2.02
C VAL A 107 11.06 -7.32 -0.50
N LEU A 108 10.29 -6.39 0.07
CA LEU A 108 10.10 -6.32 1.51
C LEU A 108 9.36 -7.57 1.99
N ARG A 109 9.88 -8.19 3.06
CA ARG A 109 9.19 -9.27 3.76
C ARG A 109 7.90 -8.71 4.37
N SER A 110 6.76 -8.93 3.70
CA SER A 110 5.44 -8.48 4.14
C SER A 110 4.53 -9.62 4.56
N ALA A 111 3.52 -9.33 5.36
CA ALA A 111 2.54 -10.32 5.84
C ALA A 111 1.13 -9.71 5.99
N THR A 112 0.17 -10.52 6.37
CA THR A 112 -1.21 -10.15 6.73
C THR A 112 -1.60 -10.89 8.01
N PHE A 113 -2.65 -10.41 8.67
CA PHE A 113 -3.37 -11.13 9.71
C PHE A 113 -4.88 -10.99 9.48
N TYR A 114 -5.67 -11.74 10.23
CA TYR A 114 -7.13 -11.71 10.22
C TYR A 114 -7.66 -11.80 11.65
N PRO A 115 -8.86 -11.28 11.98
CA PRO A 115 -9.50 -11.53 13.28
C PRO A 115 -9.79 -13.01 13.51
N GLU A 116 -8.86 -13.71 14.16
CA GLU A 116 -8.97 -15.13 14.52
C GLU A 116 -8.16 -15.41 15.80
N PRO A 117 -8.53 -16.44 16.60
CA PRO A 117 -7.88 -16.72 17.88
C PRO A 117 -6.36 -16.91 17.80
N GLU A 118 -5.87 -17.46 16.70
CA GLU A 118 -4.46 -17.77 16.48
C GLU A 118 -3.62 -16.53 16.04
N ALA A 119 -4.26 -15.37 15.81
CA ALA A 119 -3.62 -14.21 15.21
C ALA A 119 -2.45 -13.64 16.02
N GLU A 120 -2.58 -13.58 17.33
CA GLU A 120 -1.50 -13.11 18.21
C GLU A 120 -0.22 -13.94 18.03
N GLU A 121 -0.36 -15.28 18.04
CA GLU A 121 0.76 -16.20 18.01
C GLU A 121 1.54 -16.08 16.69
N TYR A 122 0.85 -16.16 15.55
CA TYR A 122 1.55 -16.07 14.27
C TYR A 122 2.05 -14.67 13.97
N VAL A 123 1.40 -13.60 14.45
CA VAL A 123 1.93 -12.23 14.26
C VAL A 123 3.20 -12.03 15.08
N ALA A 124 3.23 -12.48 16.32
CA ALA A 124 4.44 -12.42 17.16
C ALA A 124 5.61 -13.15 16.49
N GLN A 125 5.39 -14.38 16.01
CA GLN A 125 6.41 -15.13 15.29
C GLN A 125 6.89 -14.42 14.01
N LEU A 126 5.97 -13.83 13.25
CA LEU A 126 6.30 -13.09 12.02
C LEU A 126 7.13 -11.83 12.31
N VAL A 127 6.84 -11.13 13.41
CA VAL A 127 7.65 -9.99 13.87
C VAL A 127 9.06 -10.45 14.25
N ASP A 128 9.18 -11.51 15.05
CA ASP A 128 10.48 -12.08 15.45
C ASP A 128 11.30 -12.56 14.25
N ASP A 129 10.63 -13.08 13.23
CA ASP A 129 11.27 -13.49 11.98
C ASP A 129 11.66 -12.30 11.07
N GLY A 130 11.32 -11.06 11.44
CA GLY A 130 11.72 -9.86 10.70
C GLY A 130 10.78 -9.46 9.56
N VAL A 131 9.48 -9.72 9.68
CA VAL A 131 8.48 -9.04 8.82
C VAL A 131 8.63 -7.53 8.97
N ARG A 132 8.59 -6.84 7.83
CA ARG A 132 8.87 -5.40 7.72
C ARG A 132 7.60 -4.56 7.61
N ILE A 133 6.50 -5.15 7.14
CA ILE A 133 5.21 -4.47 6.99
C ILE A 133 4.07 -5.50 6.95
N PHE A 134 2.94 -5.16 7.58
CA PHE A 134 1.71 -5.92 7.43
C PHE A 134 0.72 -5.20 6.53
N LYS A 135 -0.19 -5.92 5.88
CA LYS A 135 -1.33 -5.35 5.14
C LYS A 135 -2.62 -5.99 5.62
N ILE A 136 -3.64 -5.17 5.82
CA ILE A 136 -5.03 -5.60 6.02
C ILE A 136 -5.98 -4.79 5.15
N HIS A 137 -7.17 -5.34 4.87
CA HIS A 137 -8.17 -4.70 4.03
C HIS A 137 -9.57 -4.87 4.62
N LEU A 138 -10.12 -3.79 5.20
CA LEU A 138 -11.36 -3.86 6.00
C LEU A 138 -12.58 -4.20 5.14
N GLN A 139 -12.69 -3.62 3.93
CA GLN A 139 -13.78 -3.90 2.99
C GLN A 139 -13.79 -5.36 2.51
N VAL A 140 -12.62 -5.90 2.13
CA VAL A 140 -12.52 -7.27 1.58
C VAL A 140 -12.61 -8.31 2.68
N GLY A 141 -11.98 -8.05 3.83
CA GLY A 141 -12.00 -8.93 5.00
C GLY A 141 -13.28 -8.88 5.81
N GLU A 142 -14.09 -7.83 5.64
CA GLU A 142 -15.37 -7.64 6.34
C GLU A 142 -15.23 -7.66 7.87
N PHE A 143 -14.28 -6.86 8.36
CA PHE A 143 -14.06 -6.64 9.80
C PHE A 143 -13.60 -5.21 10.07
N VAL A 144 -13.86 -4.71 11.28
CA VAL A 144 -13.43 -3.39 11.74
C VAL A 144 -12.01 -3.42 12.29
N ALA A 145 -11.26 -2.31 12.16
CA ALA A 145 -9.88 -2.26 12.63
C ALA A 145 -9.72 -2.48 14.15
N ASP A 146 -10.74 -2.11 14.94
CA ASP A 146 -10.78 -2.26 16.39
C ASP A 146 -11.50 -3.53 16.86
N ASP A 147 -11.54 -4.57 16.03
CA ASP A 147 -12.07 -5.88 16.42
C ASP A 147 -11.32 -6.41 17.66
N PRO A 148 -12.04 -6.81 18.74
CA PRO A 148 -11.40 -7.29 19.97
C PRO A 148 -10.46 -8.49 19.80
N LEU A 149 -10.66 -9.33 18.78
CA LEU A 149 -9.73 -10.43 18.49
C LEU A 149 -8.36 -9.94 18.02
N LEU A 150 -8.27 -8.70 17.52
CA LEU A 150 -7.02 -8.09 17.09
C LEU A 150 -6.32 -7.29 18.19
N ASP A 151 -6.95 -7.07 19.35
CA ASP A 151 -6.32 -6.35 20.46
C ASP A 151 -4.91 -6.86 20.82
N PRO A 152 -4.68 -8.18 21.02
CA PRO A 152 -3.34 -8.67 21.29
C PRO A 152 -2.38 -8.48 20.11
N VAL A 153 -2.86 -8.62 18.87
CA VAL A 153 -2.08 -8.37 17.64
C VAL A 153 -1.60 -6.92 17.60
N TRP A 154 -2.48 -5.97 17.90
CA TRP A 154 -2.13 -4.56 17.95
C TRP A 154 -1.12 -4.23 19.05
N GLY A 155 -1.19 -4.89 20.20
CA GLY A 155 -0.18 -4.78 21.26
C GLY A 155 1.21 -5.20 20.76
N VAL A 156 1.31 -6.37 20.12
CA VAL A 156 2.57 -6.87 19.53
C VAL A 156 3.14 -5.89 18.50
N LEU A 157 2.30 -5.38 17.60
CA LEU A 157 2.72 -4.48 16.54
C LEU A 157 3.09 -3.08 17.05
N GLU A 158 2.42 -2.60 18.10
CA GLU A 158 2.76 -1.35 18.77
C GLU A 158 4.13 -1.43 19.43
N ASP A 159 4.42 -2.52 20.14
CA ASP A 159 5.70 -2.70 20.85
C ASP A 159 6.86 -2.91 19.89
N ALA A 160 6.65 -3.68 18.81
CA ALA A 160 7.66 -3.87 17.77
C ALA A 160 7.86 -2.62 16.89
N GLY A 161 6.84 -1.78 16.78
CA GLY A 161 6.80 -0.67 15.83
C GLY A 161 6.80 -1.15 14.37
N THR A 162 6.31 -2.36 14.09
CA THR A 162 6.20 -2.84 12.71
C THR A 162 4.98 -2.19 12.05
N PRO A 163 5.14 -1.47 10.92
CA PRO A 163 4.04 -0.74 10.32
C PRO A 163 2.98 -1.66 9.69
N VAL A 164 1.74 -1.16 9.65
CA VAL A 164 0.60 -1.83 9.00
C VAL A 164 -0.02 -0.91 7.96
N THR A 165 -0.03 -1.35 6.70
CA THR A 165 -0.84 -0.74 5.65
C THR A 165 -2.29 -1.17 5.84
N VAL A 166 -3.19 -0.21 6.01
CA VAL A 166 -4.62 -0.45 6.25
C VAL A 166 -5.43 0.16 5.12
N HIS A 167 -6.14 -0.68 4.36
CA HIS A 167 -7.22 -0.19 3.50
C HIS A 167 -8.48 0.01 4.34
N ALA A 168 -8.61 1.22 4.88
CA ALA A 168 -9.72 1.62 5.74
C ALA A 168 -10.75 2.52 5.04
N GLY A 169 -10.34 3.34 4.06
CA GLY A 169 -11.24 4.23 3.34
C GLY A 169 -12.30 3.49 2.53
N SER A 170 -13.43 4.15 2.27
CA SER A 170 -14.58 3.57 1.56
C SER A 170 -14.43 3.57 0.04
N GLY A 171 -13.30 4.00 -0.52
CA GLY A 171 -13.04 4.01 -1.96
C GLY A 171 -12.54 2.65 -2.46
N PRO A 172 -12.95 2.20 -3.67
CA PRO A 172 -13.94 2.80 -4.56
C PRO A 172 -15.39 2.52 -4.16
N VAL A 173 -15.65 1.47 -3.36
CA VAL A 173 -16.99 1.13 -2.85
C VAL A 173 -16.89 0.82 -1.35
N GLY A 174 -17.67 1.53 -0.52
CA GLY A 174 -17.67 1.32 0.92
C GLY A 174 -18.54 0.15 1.36
N ASN A 175 -18.33 -0.29 2.60
CA ASN A 175 -19.27 -1.14 3.34
C ASN A 175 -19.30 -0.73 4.83
N GLU A 176 -20.00 -1.48 5.67
CA GLU A 176 -20.12 -1.16 7.11
C GLU A 176 -18.80 -1.25 7.90
N PHE A 177 -17.74 -1.77 7.27
CA PHE A 177 -16.42 -1.96 7.90
C PHE A 177 -15.39 -0.89 7.53
N THR A 178 -15.68 -0.07 6.51
CA THR A 178 -14.82 1.03 6.06
C THR A 178 -15.16 2.36 6.73
N GLY A 179 -14.30 3.35 6.54
CA GLY A 179 -14.38 4.67 7.17
C GLY A 179 -13.40 4.86 8.33
N PRO A 180 -13.27 6.09 8.83
CA PRO A 180 -12.22 6.46 9.80
C PRO A 180 -12.52 5.99 11.22
N ASP A 181 -13.78 5.71 11.55
CA ASP A 181 -14.23 5.54 12.94
C ASP A 181 -13.57 4.37 13.68
N SER A 182 -13.41 3.21 13.02
CA SER A 182 -12.76 2.04 13.63
C SER A 182 -11.26 2.29 13.84
N VAL A 183 -10.60 2.93 12.87
CA VAL A 183 -9.19 3.32 12.97
C VAL A 183 -8.98 4.36 14.08
N ALA A 184 -9.88 5.34 14.20
CA ALA A 184 -9.83 6.33 15.26
C ALA A 184 -10.01 5.70 16.66
N ARG A 185 -10.89 4.70 16.80
CA ARG A 185 -11.04 3.93 18.04
C ARG A 185 -9.78 3.11 18.34
N LEU A 186 -9.21 2.45 17.34
CA LEU A 186 -7.96 1.71 17.46
C LEU A 186 -6.82 2.61 17.97
N LEU A 187 -6.59 3.76 17.33
CA LEU A 187 -5.51 4.70 17.67
C LEU A 187 -5.66 5.34 19.06
N ARG A 188 -6.88 5.42 19.61
CA ARG A 188 -7.07 5.83 21.02
C ARG A 188 -6.57 4.79 22.01
N ARG A 189 -6.58 3.51 21.63
CA ARG A 189 -6.19 2.37 22.47
C ARG A 189 -4.72 2.05 22.33
N PHE A 190 -4.18 2.16 21.12
CA PHE A 190 -2.79 1.91 20.77
C PHE A 190 -2.19 3.13 20.04
N PRO A 191 -1.91 4.22 20.79
CA PRO A 191 -1.53 5.51 20.20
C PRO A 191 -0.13 5.54 19.56
N ARG A 192 0.71 4.51 19.79
CA ARG A 192 2.05 4.42 19.18
C ARG A 192 2.06 3.55 17.92
N LEU A 193 0.95 2.95 17.52
CA LEU A 193 0.87 2.15 16.29
C LEU A 193 1.37 2.93 15.08
N ARG A 194 2.14 2.24 14.23
CA ARG A 194 2.56 2.76 12.93
C ARG A 194 1.60 2.27 11.87
N LEU A 195 0.74 3.16 11.37
CA LEU A 195 -0.21 2.84 10.32
C LEU A 195 0.17 3.57 9.04
N VAL A 196 -0.05 2.93 7.89
CA VAL A 196 -0.07 3.55 6.57
C VAL A 196 -1.48 3.43 6.04
N ILE A 197 -2.24 4.52 6.02
CA ILE A 197 -3.60 4.51 5.49
C ILE A 197 -3.52 4.53 3.96
N ALA A 198 -4.09 3.50 3.35
CA ALA A 198 -4.05 3.33 1.91
C ALA A 198 -4.90 4.38 1.18
N HIS A 199 -4.50 4.73 -0.04
CA HIS A 199 -5.24 5.61 -0.94
C HIS A 199 -5.54 6.98 -0.31
N MET A 200 -4.62 7.53 0.48
CA MET A 200 -4.82 8.76 1.26
C MET A 200 -6.09 8.75 2.14
N GLY A 201 -6.69 7.59 2.41
CA GLY A 201 -7.96 7.46 3.11
C GLY A 201 -9.22 7.68 2.26
N ALA A 202 -9.15 7.54 0.93
CA ALA A 202 -10.27 7.84 0.05
C ALA A 202 -11.58 7.11 0.40
N PRO A 203 -12.75 7.76 0.26
CA PRO A 203 -12.94 9.19 -0.03
C PRO A 203 -12.89 10.09 1.22
N GLU A 204 -12.76 9.52 2.43
CA GLU A 204 -12.72 10.25 3.71
C GLU A 204 -11.37 10.96 3.95
N TYR A 205 -10.84 11.64 2.92
CA TYR A 205 -9.52 12.26 2.92
C TYR A 205 -9.29 13.22 4.10
N ASP A 206 -10.28 14.07 4.40
CA ASP A 206 -10.21 15.04 5.50
C ASP A 206 -10.05 14.32 6.85
N ASP A 207 -10.89 13.32 7.12
CA ASP A 207 -10.87 12.57 8.38
C ASP A 207 -9.55 11.81 8.58
N PHE A 208 -9.03 11.17 7.53
CA PHE A 208 -7.75 10.48 7.60
C PHE A 208 -6.54 11.42 7.67
N LEU A 209 -6.63 12.63 7.08
CA LEU A 209 -5.64 13.69 7.33
C LEU A 209 -5.65 14.13 8.80
N VAL A 210 -6.83 14.29 9.41
CA VAL A 210 -6.93 14.62 10.85
C VAL A 210 -6.24 13.56 11.70
N LEU A 211 -6.43 12.27 11.39
CA LEU A 211 -5.73 11.19 12.09
C LEU A 211 -4.20 11.26 11.91
N ALA A 212 -3.73 11.52 10.69
CA ALA A 212 -2.30 11.69 10.40
C ALA A 212 -1.69 12.93 11.08
N GLU A 213 -2.46 13.99 11.31
CA GLU A 213 -2.03 15.19 12.05
C GLU A 213 -1.96 14.94 13.55
N GLN A 214 -2.93 14.22 14.11
CA GLN A 214 -3.05 13.98 15.55
C GLN A 214 -2.12 12.88 16.06
N HIS A 215 -1.69 11.97 15.19
CA HIS A 215 -0.85 10.83 15.56
C HIS A 215 0.48 10.85 14.81
N ASP A 216 1.60 10.88 15.55
CA ASP A 216 2.96 10.97 15.00
C ASP A 216 3.29 9.83 14.02
N ASN A 217 2.74 8.64 14.28
CA ASN A 217 3.06 7.41 13.57
C ASN A 217 2.05 7.01 12.48
N VAL A 218 1.06 7.86 12.18
CA VAL A 218 0.07 7.60 11.12
C VAL A 218 0.52 8.27 9.82
N HIS A 219 0.69 7.46 8.78
CA HIS A 219 1.16 7.82 7.46
C HIS A 219 0.04 7.60 6.43
N LEU A 220 0.23 8.15 5.24
CA LEU A 220 -0.70 8.03 4.10
C LEU A 220 0.09 7.55 2.89
N ASP A 221 -0.40 6.55 2.16
CA ASP A 221 0.14 6.25 0.84
C ASP A 221 -0.67 6.91 -0.28
N THR A 222 0.01 7.21 -1.39
CA THR A 222 -0.59 7.91 -2.54
C THR A 222 -1.31 6.98 -3.50
N THR A 223 -1.53 5.72 -3.11
CA THR A 223 -1.82 4.65 -4.06
C THR A 223 -3.10 4.94 -4.87
N MET A 224 -2.94 5.03 -6.19
CA MET A 224 -3.94 5.46 -7.17
C MET A 224 -4.50 6.89 -7.05
N VAL A 225 -4.37 7.55 -5.90
CA VAL A 225 -4.83 8.92 -5.71
C VAL A 225 -4.00 9.86 -6.60
N PHE A 226 -4.61 10.98 -7.00
CA PHE A 226 -4.05 11.97 -7.93
C PHE A 226 -3.93 11.48 -9.39
N THR A 227 -4.56 10.35 -9.70
CA THR A 227 -4.67 9.84 -11.06
C THR A 227 -6.06 10.08 -11.62
N ASP A 228 -6.13 10.39 -12.92
CA ASP A 228 -7.41 10.58 -13.63
C ASP A 228 -8.39 9.42 -13.47
N PHE A 229 -7.89 8.20 -13.22
CA PHE A 229 -8.74 7.02 -13.04
C PHE A 229 -9.41 6.99 -11.66
N PHE A 230 -8.67 7.31 -10.60
CA PHE A 230 -9.24 7.32 -9.25
C PHE A 230 -10.14 8.55 -9.05
N ASP A 231 -9.74 9.68 -9.64
CA ASP A 231 -10.45 10.95 -9.55
C ASP A 231 -11.79 11.00 -10.31
N ARG A 232 -12.15 10.00 -11.13
CA ARG A 232 -13.40 9.99 -11.93
C ARG A 232 -14.66 10.08 -11.07
N ASP A 233 -14.63 9.52 -9.87
CA ASP A 233 -15.77 9.49 -8.94
C ASP A 233 -15.66 10.57 -7.83
N GLY A 234 -14.68 11.46 -7.96
CA GLY A 234 -14.38 12.53 -7.02
C GLY A 234 -12.87 12.74 -6.91
N SER A 235 -12.37 13.84 -7.47
CA SER A 235 -10.96 14.19 -7.36
C SER A 235 -10.56 14.50 -5.92
N TYR A 236 -9.29 14.30 -5.59
CA TYR A 236 -8.75 14.76 -4.32
C TYR A 236 -9.06 16.27 -4.10
N PRO A 237 -9.69 16.68 -2.98
CA PRO A 237 -10.09 18.06 -2.77
C PRO A 237 -8.88 19.00 -2.72
N ARG A 238 -8.86 20.00 -3.60
CA ARG A 238 -7.70 20.91 -3.77
C ARG A 238 -7.41 21.72 -2.50
N GLU A 239 -8.44 22.03 -1.72
CA GLU A 239 -8.35 22.73 -0.44
C GLU A 239 -7.59 21.94 0.64
N LEU A 240 -7.44 20.62 0.48
CA LEU A 240 -6.68 19.77 1.39
C LEU A 240 -5.19 19.68 1.05
N LEU A 241 -4.77 20.11 -0.16
CA LEU A 241 -3.36 20.04 -0.59
C LEU A 241 -2.37 20.78 0.33
N PRO A 242 -2.70 21.94 0.94
CA PRO A 242 -1.82 22.54 1.94
C PRO A 242 -1.51 21.61 3.12
N ARG A 243 -2.49 20.81 3.57
CA ARG A 243 -2.29 19.84 4.67
C ARG A 243 -1.43 18.67 4.22
N VAL A 244 -1.58 18.18 2.99
CA VAL A 244 -0.69 17.16 2.40
C VAL A 244 0.75 17.66 2.33
N ARG A 245 0.96 18.93 1.98
CA ARG A 245 2.30 19.55 2.00
C ARG A 245 2.84 19.62 3.42
N ASP A 246 2.04 20.04 4.39
CA ASP A 246 2.48 20.17 5.79
C ASP A 246 2.76 18.78 6.42
N LEU A 247 2.09 17.73 5.94
CA LEU A 247 2.33 16.32 6.28
C LEU A 247 3.38 15.64 5.40
N GLN A 248 4.19 16.39 4.64
CA GLN A 248 5.22 15.84 3.74
C GLN A 248 6.01 14.65 4.31
N PRO A 249 6.48 14.64 5.57
CA PRO A 249 7.25 13.51 6.10
C PRO A 249 6.46 12.20 6.25
N LYS A 250 5.12 12.26 6.18
CA LYS A 250 4.18 11.16 6.44
C LYS A 250 3.49 10.63 5.18
N VAL A 251 3.79 11.20 4.01
CA VAL A 251 3.19 10.79 2.72
C VAL A 251 4.14 9.85 1.99
N LEU A 252 3.68 8.68 1.58
CA LEU A 252 4.52 7.62 0.99
C LEU A 252 4.05 7.31 -0.43
N LEU A 253 4.99 7.07 -1.35
CA LEU A 253 4.64 6.56 -2.68
C LEU A 253 4.03 5.17 -2.55
N GLY A 254 2.80 5.03 -3.05
CA GLY A 254 2.15 3.76 -3.35
C GLY A 254 1.62 3.78 -4.79
N SER A 255 1.58 2.63 -5.47
CA SER A 255 1.04 2.55 -6.85
C SER A 255 -0.16 1.64 -7.06
N ASP A 256 -0.36 0.63 -6.20
CA ASP A 256 -1.33 -0.45 -6.36
C ASP A 256 -1.02 -1.41 -7.53
N PHE A 257 0.21 -1.31 -8.06
CA PHE A 257 0.71 -2.25 -9.06
C PHE A 257 0.55 -3.69 -8.55
N PRO A 258 0.09 -4.65 -9.36
CA PRO A 258 -0.12 -4.60 -10.81
C PRO A 258 -1.56 -4.27 -11.22
N THR A 259 -2.48 -4.14 -10.27
CA THR A 259 -3.93 -4.14 -10.54
C THR A 259 -4.41 -2.74 -10.93
N ILE A 260 -3.62 -2.04 -11.73
CA ILE A 260 -3.89 -0.69 -12.20
C ILE A 260 -4.25 -0.66 -13.69
N PRO A 261 -5.14 0.27 -14.10
CA PRO A 261 -5.62 0.40 -15.48
C PRO A 261 -4.76 1.31 -16.35
N TYR A 262 -3.78 1.98 -15.76
CA TYR A 262 -2.94 2.98 -16.41
C TYR A 262 -1.46 2.60 -16.28
N PRO A 263 -0.57 3.23 -17.08
CA PRO A 263 0.88 3.07 -16.93
C PRO A 263 1.39 3.51 -15.55
N TYR A 264 2.36 2.82 -14.95
CA TYR A 264 2.92 3.16 -13.63
C TYR A 264 3.39 4.62 -13.57
N HIS A 265 3.97 5.14 -14.66
CA HIS A 265 4.38 6.55 -14.72
C HIS A 265 3.24 7.53 -14.45
N HIS A 266 1.97 7.18 -14.74
CA HIS A 266 0.82 8.05 -14.53
C HIS A 266 0.59 8.35 -13.04
N GLN A 267 0.94 7.42 -12.14
CA GLN A 267 0.93 7.68 -10.69
C GLN A 267 1.93 8.79 -10.33
N LEU A 268 3.14 8.73 -10.90
CA LEU A 268 4.20 9.70 -10.65
C LEU A 268 3.87 11.07 -11.26
N GLU A 269 3.33 11.09 -12.48
CA GLU A 269 2.81 12.32 -13.09
C GLU A 269 1.72 12.96 -12.24
N GLY A 270 0.83 12.16 -11.64
CA GLY A 270 -0.17 12.63 -10.68
C GLY A 270 0.44 13.40 -9.52
N LEU A 271 1.52 12.88 -8.95
CA LEU A 271 2.26 13.54 -7.87
C LEU A 271 2.93 14.84 -8.35
N ALA A 272 3.57 14.84 -9.51
CA ALA A 272 4.17 16.06 -10.06
C ALA A 272 3.14 17.16 -10.36
N ARG A 273 1.93 16.80 -10.81
CA ARG A 273 0.83 17.75 -11.06
C ARG A 273 0.34 18.48 -9.80
N LEU A 274 0.74 18.06 -8.61
CA LEU A 274 0.45 18.77 -7.36
C LEU A 274 1.30 20.04 -7.19
N GLU A 275 2.39 20.17 -7.95
CA GLU A 275 3.29 21.34 -7.92
C GLU A 275 3.81 21.70 -6.52
N LEU A 276 4.01 20.67 -5.66
CA LEU A 276 4.53 20.82 -4.29
C LEU A 276 6.06 20.90 -4.22
N GLY A 277 6.75 20.80 -5.36
CA GLY A 277 8.19 20.98 -5.51
C GLY A 277 9.01 19.68 -5.45
N ASP A 278 10.23 19.75 -5.99
CA ASP A 278 11.12 18.58 -6.12
C ASP A 278 11.50 17.94 -4.78
N ASP A 279 11.69 18.75 -3.72
CA ASP A 279 12.02 18.22 -2.39
C ASP A 279 10.88 17.38 -1.82
N TRP A 280 9.63 17.80 -2.06
CA TRP A 280 8.45 17.03 -1.69
C TRP A 280 8.39 15.72 -2.48
N LEU A 281 8.64 15.75 -3.79
CA LEU A 281 8.68 14.53 -4.62
C LEU A 281 9.80 13.57 -4.16
N ARG A 282 10.98 14.07 -3.83
CA ARG A 282 12.09 13.25 -3.30
C ARG A 282 11.71 12.57 -1.99
N ASP A 283 11.05 13.29 -1.10
CA ASP A 283 10.59 12.75 0.17
C ASP A 283 9.55 11.64 -0.05
N VAL A 284 8.50 11.90 -0.82
CA VAL A 284 7.41 10.94 -1.07
C VAL A 284 7.88 9.69 -1.80
N CYS A 285 8.70 9.87 -2.85
CA CYS A 285 9.16 8.74 -3.68
C CYS A 285 10.30 7.93 -3.06
N TRP A 286 10.98 8.44 -2.04
CA TRP A 286 12.17 7.77 -1.49
C TRP A 286 12.38 8.00 0.01
N HIS A 287 12.66 9.25 0.43
CA HIS A 287 13.24 9.47 1.77
C HIS A 287 12.27 9.12 2.90
N ASN A 288 10.96 9.33 2.72
CA ASN A 288 9.95 8.98 3.74
C ASN A 288 9.92 7.48 4.00
N ALA A 289 9.91 6.68 2.93
CA ALA A 289 9.96 5.23 3.05
C ALA A 289 11.29 4.76 3.65
N VAL A 290 12.42 5.39 3.29
CA VAL A 290 13.72 5.09 3.92
C VAL A 290 13.74 5.46 5.41
N ARG A 291 13.03 6.51 5.85
CA ARG A 291 12.90 6.81 7.29
C ARG A 291 12.06 5.77 8.02
N LEU A 292 11.01 5.26 7.38
CA LEU A 292 10.10 4.27 7.99
C LEU A 292 10.68 2.84 7.99
N PHE A 293 11.35 2.44 6.92
CA PHE A 293 11.85 1.08 6.68
C PHE A 293 13.38 0.99 6.67
N GLY A 294 14.13 2.06 6.88
CA GLY A 294 15.56 2.07 6.62
C GLY A 294 15.90 1.96 5.12
N PRO A 295 17.19 2.07 4.77
CA PRO A 295 17.62 1.96 3.38
C PRO A 295 17.41 0.53 2.86
N PRO A 296 17.04 0.37 1.57
CA PRO A 296 17.11 -0.94 0.92
C PRO A 296 18.52 -1.52 1.07
N THR A 297 18.62 -2.84 1.24
CA THR A 297 19.92 -3.51 1.28
C THR A 297 20.65 -3.24 -0.02
N ALA A 298 21.83 -2.62 0.04
CA ALA A 298 22.66 -2.39 -1.13
C ALA A 298 23.04 -3.73 -1.75
N ASP A 299 23.04 -3.81 -3.09
CA ASP A 299 23.55 -4.96 -3.84
C ASP A 299 24.94 -5.32 -3.29
N SER A 300 25.05 -6.46 -2.61
CA SER A 300 26.32 -7.04 -2.14
C SER A 300 26.99 -7.84 -3.24
#